data_AF-A0A7K0G9P8-F1
#
_entry.id   AF-A0A7K0G9P8-F1
#
_cell.length_a   1.000
_cell.length_b   1.000
_cell.length_c   1.000
_cell.angle_alpha   90.00
_cell.angle_beta   90.00
_cell.angle_gamma   90.00
#
_symmetry.space_group_name_H-M   'P 1'
#
loop_
_entity.id
_entity.type
_entity.pdbx_description
1 polymer ?
#
loop_
_entity_poly.entity_id
_entity_poly.type
_entity_poly.pdbx_seq_one_letter_code
_entity_poly.pdbx_strand_id
1 'polypeptide(L)'
;MNWQDYARYARQSADELARDCEVQVFRAKGPGGQGVNTTDSAVRMTHVPTGITVTARETRSQFQNRQLCLQKIASILKRRAQPPRVRKKTKVSKAARERRLADKHHRSQLKRQRGRAGDEW
;
A
#
# COMPACT_ATOMS: atom_id res chain seq x y z
N MET A 1 12.90 -7.35 4.05
CA MET A 1 12.34 -6.23 4.83
C MET A 1 10.92 -6.55 5.25
N ASN A 2 10.67 -6.69 6.55
CA ASN A 2 9.33 -6.78 7.13
C ASN A 2 8.83 -5.36 7.54
N TRP A 3 7.60 -5.24 8.05
CA TRP A 3 7.05 -3.96 8.50
C TRP A 3 7.78 -3.39 9.73
N GLN A 4 8.39 -4.24 10.55
CA GLN A 4 9.14 -3.84 11.76
C GLN A 4 10.47 -3.18 11.38
N ASP A 5 11.14 -3.66 10.34
CA ASP A 5 12.34 -3.06 9.77
C ASP A 5 12.01 -1.63 9.31
N TYR A 6 10.92 -1.45 8.56
CA TYR A 6 10.47 -0.10 8.17
C TYR A 6 10.13 0.77 9.37
N ALA A 7 9.55 0.21 10.44
CA ALA A 7 9.27 0.93 11.68
C ALA A 7 10.55 1.35 12.44
N ARG A 8 11.66 0.62 12.27
CA ARG A 8 12.97 1.04 12.79
C ARG A 8 13.47 2.29 12.08
N TYR A 9 13.54 2.28 10.74
CA TYR A 9 13.99 3.43 9.97
C TYR A 9 13.03 4.63 10.09
N ALA A 10 11.71 4.38 10.19
CA ALA A 10 10.73 5.46 10.37
C ALA A 10 10.84 6.20 11.72
N ARG A 11 11.55 5.64 12.70
CA ARG A 11 11.81 6.27 14.00
C ARG A 11 13.11 7.06 14.04
N GLN A 12 13.98 6.92 13.04
CA GLN A 12 15.21 7.69 12.96
C GLN A 12 14.92 9.18 12.74
N SER A 13 15.83 10.02 13.22
CA SER A 13 15.84 11.45 12.89
C SER A 13 16.12 11.69 11.41
N ALA A 14 15.81 12.89 10.90
CA ALA A 14 16.08 13.24 9.51
C ALA A 14 17.58 13.18 9.19
N ASP A 15 18.44 13.58 10.13
CA ASP A 15 19.90 13.53 9.98
C ASP A 15 20.44 12.10 9.91
N GLU A 16 19.94 11.19 10.75
CA GLU A 16 20.32 9.78 10.69
C GLU A 16 19.87 9.15 9.37
N LEU A 17 18.62 9.40 8.96
CA LEU A 17 18.09 8.90 7.70
C LEU A 17 18.90 9.41 6.51
N ALA A 18 19.38 10.66 6.57
CA ALA A 18 20.20 11.25 5.52
C ALA A 18 21.57 10.58 5.38
N ARG A 19 22.15 10.06 6.48
CA ARG A 19 23.43 9.31 6.43
C ARG A 19 23.30 7.98 5.68
N ASP A 20 22.14 7.36 5.77
CA ASP A 20 21.81 6.09 5.10
C ASP A 20 21.31 6.29 3.66
N CYS A 21 21.33 7.55 3.15
CA CYS A 21 20.84 7.90 1.82
C CYS A 21 21.96 8.27 0.85
N GLU A 22 21.93 7.64 -0.33
CA GLU A 22 22.71 8.09 -1.48
C GLU A 22 21.98 9.22 -2.20
N VAL A 23 22.71 10.30 -2.52
CA VAL A 23 22.15 11.48 -3.18
C VAL A 23 22.78 11.66 -4.55
N GLN A 24 21.94 11.74 -5.58
CA GLN A 24 22.31 12.06 -6.95
C GLN A 24 21.65 13.38 -7.35
N VAL A 25 22.44 14.34 -7.83
CA VAL A 25 21.95 15.62 -8.33
C VAL A 25 21.97 15.60 -9.85
N PHE A 26 20.94 16.14 -10.49
CA PHE A 26 20.82 16.17 -11.95
C PHE A 26 19.98 17.37 -12.41
N ARG A 27 20.02 17.67 -13.71
CA ARG A 27 19.22 18.72 -14.33
C ARG A 27 17.74 18.34 -14.39
N ALA A 28 16.86 19.26 -14.01
CA ALA A 28 15.43 19.06 -14.15
C ALA A 28 15.04 18.96 -15.64
N LYS A 29 14.10 18.07 -16.00
CA LYS A 29 13.64 17.88 -17.37
C LYS A 29 12.24 18.46 -17.58
N GLY A 30 12.01 19.32 -18.57
CA GLY A 30 10.66 19.78 -18.92
C GLY A 30 10.63 21.19 -19.50
N PRO A 31 9.45 21.70 -19.89
CA PRO A 31 9.33 23.07 -20.39
C PRO A 31 9.74 24.04 -19.27
N GLY A 32 10.79 24.82 -19.54
CA GLY A 32 11.38 25.75 -18.58
C GLY A 32 12.36 26.70 -19.27
N GLY A 33 12.62 27.84 -18.62
CA GLY A 33 13.61 28.81 -19.08
C GLY A 33 15.05 28.34 -18.85
N GLN A 34 16.02 29.20 -19.15
CA GLN A 34 17.46 28.90 -19.03
C GLN A 34 17.82 28.27 -17.67
N GLY A 35 17.28 28.78 -16.57
CA GLY A 35 17.56 28.28 -15.23
C GLY A 35 17.20 26.80 -14.99
N VAL A 36 16.15 26.29 -15.65
CA VAL A 36 15.74 24.88 -15.52
C VAL A 36 16.69 23.95 -16.30
N ASN A 37 17.19 24.43 -17.45
CA ASN A 37 18.00 23.64 -18.36
C ASN A 37 19.49 23.66 -18.04
N THR A 38 19.99 24.66 -17.31
CA THR A 38 21.41 24.79 -16.96
C THR A 38 21.73 24.34 -15.53
N THR A 39 20.81 24.55 -14.59
CA THR A 39 21.08 24.34 -13.16
C THR A 39 20.78 22.91 -12.72
N ASP A 40 21.77 22.27 -12.10
CA ASP A 40 21.65 20.98 -11.42
C ASP A 40 20.86 21.13 -10.10
N SER A 41 19.56 21.36 -10.24
CA SER A 41 18.65 21.61 -9.12
C SER A 41 17.86 20.37 -8.69
N ALA A 42 17.61 19.40 -9.58
CA ALA A 42 16.84 18.21 -9.26
C ALA A 42 17.66 17.20 -8.47
N VAL A 43 17.00 16.53 -7.52
CA VAL A 43 17.65 15.60 -6.59
C VAL A 43 16.93 14.26 -6.64
N ARG A 44 17.70 13.19 -6.79
CA ARG A 44 17.28 11.81 -6.57
C ARG A 44 17.97 11.32 -5.31
N MET A 45 17.22 10.67 -4.45
CA MET A 45 17.73 10.15 -3.20
C MET A 45 17.29 8.70 -3.05
N THR A 46 18.23 7.83 -2.70
CA THR A 46 17.98 6.40 -2.48
C THR A 46 18.37 6.05 -1.06
N HIS A 47 17.43 5.56 -0.27
CA HIS A 47 17.73 5.01 1.05
C HIS A 47 18.30 3.60 0.88
N VAL A 48 19.60 3.44 1.10
CA VAL A 48 20.36 2.22 0.78
C VAL A 48 19.80 0.98 1.48
N PRO A 49 19.50 1.02 2.80
CA PRO A 49 19.01 -0.18 3.50
C PRO A 49 17.66 -0.71 3.02
N THR A 50 16.80 0.16 2.48
CA THR A 50 15.44 -0.24 2.06
C THR A 50 15.23 -0.27 0.55
N GLY A 51 16.20 0.23 -0.23
CA GLY A 51 16.10 0.39 -1.68
C GLY A 51 15.02 1.38 -2.12
N ILE A 52 14.53 2.26 -1.23
CA ILE A 52 13.50 3.24 -1.58
C ILE A 52 14.17 4.43 -2.27
N THR A 53 13.83 4.63 -3.54
CA THR A 53 14.28 5.78 -4.32
C THR A 53 13.15 6.79 -4.49
N VAL A 54 13.46 8.07 -4.28
CA VAL A 54 12.56 9.21 -4.53
C VAL A 54 13.26 10.29 -5.33
N THR A 55 12.49 11.14 -5.98
CA THR A 55 12.99 12.31 -6.71
C THR A 55 12.21 13.57 -6.34
N ALA A 56 12.92 14.69 -6.24
CA ALA A 56 12.36 16.02 -6.01
C ALA A 56 12.96 17.01 -7.00
N ARG A 57 12.09 17.88 -7.51
CA ARG A 57 12.39 18.86 -8.57
C ARG A 57 11.41 20.03 -8.53
N GLU A 58 10.75 20.24 -7.39
CA GLU A 58 9.73 21.28 -7.24
C GLU A 58 10.32 22.68 -7.21
N THR A 59 11.55 22.82 -6.68
CA THR A 59 12.18 24.13 -6.46
C THR A 59 13.45 24.31 -7.28
N ARG A 60 13.88 25.56 -7.44
CA ARG A 60 15.19 25.90 -8.07
C ARG A 60 16.41 25.58 -7.19
N SER A 61 16.20 25.28 -5.90
CA SER A 61 17.27 25.05 -4.92
C SER A 61 17.48 23.56 -4.69
N GLN A 62 18.70 23.07 -4.92
CA GLN A 62 19.04 21.68 -4.62
C GLN A 62 18.88 21.33 -3.12
N PHE A 63 19.10 22.29 -2.22
CA PHE A 63 18.99 22.06 -0.78
C PHE A 63 17.53 21.81 -0.37
N GLN A 64 16.62 22.64 -0.87
CA GLN A 64 15.18 22.46 -0.66
C GLN A 64 14.71 21.13 -1.25
N ASN A 65 15.19 20.77 -2.46
CA ASN A 65 14.86 19.49 -3.07
C ASN A 65 15.44 18.29 -2.28
N ARG A 66 16.62 18.40 -1.65
CA ARG A 66 17.15 17.37 -0.74
C ARG A 66 16.25 17.17 0.48
N GLN A 67 15.80 18.26 1.11
CA GLN A 67 14.88 18.19 2.24
C GLN A 67 13.53 17.55 1.85
N LEU A 68 13.01 17.91 0.68
CA LEU A 68 11.79 17.30 0.13
C LEU A 68 11.97 15.79 -0.12
N CYS A 69 13.11 15.36 -0.64
CA CYS A 69 13.43 13.94 -0.78
C CYS A 69 13.43 13.21 0.57
N LEU A 70 14.09 13.77 1.60
CA LEU A 70 14.11 13.17 2.95
C LEU A 70 12.71 13.04 3.53
N GLN A 71 11.88 14.09 3.42
CA GLN A 71 10.48 14.06 3.86
C GLN A 71 9.67 12.98 3.12
N LYS A 72 9.87 12.84 1.81
CA LYS A 72 9.22 11.80 1.00
C LYS A 72 9.63 10.40 1.45
N ILE A 73 10.93 10.15 1.67
CA ILE A 73 11.43 8.86 2.17
C ILE A 73 10.82 8.55 3.54
N ALA A 74 10.89 9.49 4.48
CA ALA A 74 10.32 9.33 5.82
C ALA A 74 8.82 9.00 5.78
N SER A 75 8.06 9.67 4.92
CA SER A 75 6.63 9.40 4.70
C SER A 75 6.38 7.98 4.16
N ILE A 76 7.17 7.54 3.18
CA ILE A 76 7.06 6.18 2.62
C ILE A 76 7.42 5.13 3.68
N LEU A 77 8.48 5.35 4.46
CA LEU A 77 8.90 4.46 5.55
C LEU A 77 7.78 4.34 6.59
N LYS A 78 7.21 5.45 7.04
CA LYS A 78 6.09 5.48 8.00
C LYS A 78 4.86 4.74 7.48
N ARG A 79 4.58 4.84 6.18
CA ARG A 79 3.48 4.11 5.53
C ARG A 79 3.75 2.60 5.51
N ARG A 80 4.96 2.17 5.17
CA ARG A 80 5.36 0.74 5.12
C ARG A 80 5.57 0.13 6.51
N ALA A 81 5.78 0.97 7.53
CA ALA A 81 5.88 0.57 8.92
C ALA A 81 4.54 0.13 9.54
N GLN A 82 3.41 0.37 8.85
CA GLN A 82 2.11 -0.05 9.35
C GLN A 82 1.92 -1.56 9.18
N PRO A 83 1.55 -2.31 10.23
CA PRO A 83 1.25 -3.73 10.09
C PRO A 83 0.03 -3.92 9.18
N PRO A 84 0.03 -4.95 8.32
CA PRO A 84 -1.11 -5.24 7.47
C PRO A 84 -2.34 -5.53 8.34
N ARG A 85 -3.49 -4.95 7.97
CA ARG A 85 -4.75 -5.21 8.68
C ARG A 85 -5.13 -6.68 8.48
N VAL A 86 -5.28 -7.41 9.59
CA VAL A 86 -5.70 -8.82 9.55
C VAL A 86 -7.13 -8.91 9.00
N ARG A 87 -7.31 -9.68 7.93
CA ARG A 87 -8.65 -9.95 7.38
C ARG A 87 -9.42 -10.81 8.37
N LYS A 88 -10.45 -10.24 9.00
CA LYS A 88 -11.41 -11.00 9.79
C LYS A 88 -12.37 -11.72 8.83
N LYS A 89 -12.54 -13.04 9.02
CA LYS A 89 -13.50 -13.81 8.22
C LYS A 89 -14.91 -13.25 8.45
N THR A 90 -15.62 -12.94 7.37
CA THR A 90 -17.02 -12.52 7.45
C THR A 90 -17.89 -13.72 7.80
N LYS A 91 -18.84 -13.52 8.72
CA LYS A 91 -19.88 -14.53 9.01
C LYS A 91 -20.85 -14.59 7.83
N VAL A 92 -21.50 -15.74 7.64
CA VAL A 92 -22.60 -15.88 6.67
C VAL A 92 -23.71 -14.86 6.98
N SER A 93 -24.18 -14.14 5.96
CA SER A 93 -25.22 -13.11 6.14
C SER A 93 -26.53 -13.72 6.65
N LYS A 94 -27.38 -12.88 7.26
CA LYS A 94 -28.73 -13.30 7.70
C LYS A 94 -29.57 -13.78 6.50
N ALA A 95 -29.59 -13.01 5.42
CA ALA A 95 -30.28 -13.36 4.18
C ALA A 95 -29.81 -14.70 3.59
N ALA A 96 -28.50 -14.99 3.62
CA ALA A 96 -27.99 -16.28 3.16
C ALA A 96 -28.40 -17.45 4.07
N ARG A 97 -28.51 -17.22 5.39
CA ARG A 97 -29.06 -18.22 6.33
C ARG A 97 -30.55 -18.45 6.09
N GLU A 98 -31.32 -17.40 5.91
CA GLU A 98 -32.76 -17.48 5.61
C GLU A 98 -33.02 -18.21 4.30
N ARG A 99 -32.26 -17.92 3.24
CA ARG A 99 -32.36 -18.63 1.96
C ARG A 99 -32.10 -20.13 2.11
N ARG A 100 -31.04 -20.53 2.84
CA ARG A 100 -30.75 -21.95 3.11
C ARG A 100 -31.89 -22.65 3.86
N LEU A 101 -32.50 -21.96 4.83
CA LEU A 101 -33.65 -22.51 5.55
C LEU A 101 -34.86 -22.64 4.63
N ALA A 102 -35.18 -21.61 3.86
CA ALA A 102 -36.28 -21.64 2.89
C ALA A 102 -36.11 -22.77 1.86
N ASP A 103 -34.91 -22.91 1.28
CA ASP A 103 -34.60 -23.98 0.33
C ASP A 103 -34.73 -25.37 0.98
N LYS A 104 -34.29 -25.53 2.23
CA LYS A 104 -34.45 -26.77 3.00
C LYS A 104 -35.93 -27.10 3.21
N HIS A 105 -36.75 -26.12 3.60
CA HIS A 105 -38.18 -26.30 3.80
C HIS A 105 -38.89 -26.66 2.49
N HIS A 106 -38.62 -25.91 1.42
CA HIS A 106 -39.18 -26.16 0.10
C HIS A 106 -38.83 -27.57 -0.41
N ARG A 107 -37.56 -27.98 -0.30
CA ARG A 107 -37.11 -29.31 -0.70
C ARG A 107 -37.77 -30.43 0.12
N SER A 108 -37.98 -30.20 1.41
CA SER A 108 -38.70 -31.14 2.29
C SER A 108 -40.16 -31.31 1.85
N GLN A 109 -40.84 -30.21 1.55
CA GLN A 109 -42.22 -30.23 1.05
C GLN A 109 -42.33 -31.02 -0.27
N LEU A 110 -41.44 -30.74 -1.23
CA LEU A 110 -41.39 -31.48 -2.50
C LEU A 110 -41.17 -32.99 -2.29
N LYS A 111 -40.29 -33.38 -1.36
CA LYS A 111 -40.06 -34.81 -1.05
C LYS A 111 -41.29 -35.50 -0.45
N ARG A 112 -42.04 -34.81 0.41
CA ARG A 112 -43.28 -35.36 0.99
C ARG A 112 -44.37 -35.53 -0.07
N GLN A 113 -44.50 -34.54 -0.96
CA GLN A 113 -45.49 -34.56 -2.05
C GLN A 113 -45.20 -35.62 -3.12
N ARG A 114 -43.92 -35.95 -3.35
CA ARG A 114 -43.52 -36.93 -4.37
C ARG A 114 -43.83 -38.39 -4.02
N GLY A 115 -44.37 -38.67 -2.83
CA GLY A 115 -44.69 -40.03 -2.40
C GLY A 115 -43.44 -40.93 -2.30
N ARG A 116 -43.54 -42.02 -1.55
CA ARG A 116 -42.55 -43.10 -1.61
C ARG A 116 -42.88 -43.87 -2.89
N ALA A 117 -42.05 -43.76 -3.93
CA ALA A 117 -42.21 -44.61 -5.09
C ALA A 117 -41.94 -46.06 -4.64
N GLY A 118 -42.99 -46.89 -4.64
CA GLY A 118 -42.92 -48.32 -4.37
C GLY A 118 -43.60 -48.74 -3.07
N ASP A 119 -44.87 -49.12 -3.18
CA ASP A 119 -45.50 -50.22 -2.43
C ASP A 119 -46.80 -50.61 -3.19
N GLU A 120 -46.63 -51.10 -4.42
CA GLU A 120 -47.66 -51.84 -5.16
C GLU A 120 -46.97 -53.11 -5.71
N TRP A 121 -47.03 -54.20 -4.94
CA TRP A 121 -46.72 -55.58 -5.34
C TRP A 121 -47.83 -56.49 -4.83
#